data_AF-A0A974S7Z8-F1
#
_entry.id   AF-A0A974S7Z8-F1
#
_cell.length_a   1.000
_cell.length_b   1.000
_cell.length_c   1.000
_cell.angle_alpha   90.00
_cell.angle_beta   90.00
_cell.angle_gamma   90.00
#
_symmetry.space_group_name_H-M   'P 1'
#
loop_
_entity.id
_entity.type
_entity.pdbx_description
1 polymer ?
#
loop_
_entity_poly.entity_id
_entity_poly.type
_entity_poly.pdbx_seq_one_letter_code
_entity_poly.pdbx_strand_id
1 'polypeptide(L)'
;MIEVQADYVLQALDAIAAHGPLSVRQEVSDAFNADLQKALAVTPWAGTCTSWYKTADGRILNNWPHTARAYARAVERFDLETYEVMRAVELA
;
A
#
# COMPACT_ATOMS: atom_id res chain seq x y z
N MET A 1 -7.16 11.75 -3.52
CA MET A 1 -6.53 10.50 -3.01
C MET A 1 -7.58 9.43 -2.79
N ILE A 2 -8.67 9.72 -2.05
CA ILE A 2 -9.78 8.77 -1.85
C ILE A 2 -10.36 8.28 -3.19
N GLU A 3 -10.70 9.17 -4.11
CA GLU A 3 -11.34 8.78 -5.39
C GLU A 3 -10.45 7.87 -6.25
N VAL A 4 -9.17 8.22 -6.43
CA VAL A 4 -8.21 7.40 -7.20
C VAL A 4 -7.88 6.07 -6.51
N GLN A 5 -7.93 6.03 -5.18
CA GLN A 5 -7.79 4.77 -4.44
C GLN A 5 -9.03 3.89 -4.58
N ALA A 6 -10.23 4.50 -4.55
CA ALA A 6 -11.48 3.78 -4.79
C ALA A 6 -11.49 3.17 -6.19
N ASP A 7 -11.02 3.90 -7.20
CA ASP A 7 -10.87 3.37 -8.57
C ASP A 7 -9.91 2.16 -8.64
N TYR A 8 -8.74 2.24 -8.00
CA TYR A 8 -7.82 1.11 -7.89
C TYR A 8 -8.45 -0.11 -7.21
N VAL A 9 -9.26 0.10 -6.17
CA VAL A 9 -9.99 -0.98 -5.48
C VAL A 9 -11.07 -1.58 -6.39
N LEU A 10 -11.77 -0.80 -7.20
CA LEU A 10 -12.73 -1.32 -8.18
C LEU A 10 -12.04 -2.20 -9.22
N GLN A 11 -10.89 -1.78 -9.75
CA GLN A 11 -10.08 -2.60 -10.66
C GLN A 11 -9.61 -3.91 -10.00
N ALA A 12 -9.25 -3.87 -8.70
CA ALA A 12 -8.91 -5.07 -7.94
C ALA A 12 -10.10 -6.03 -7.75
N LEU A 13 -11.31 -5.50 -7.54
CA LEU A 13 -12.53 -6.31 -7.43
C LEU A 13 -12.88 -7.00 -8.75
N ASP A 14 -12.69 -6.33 -9.89
CA ASP A 14 -12.83 -6.95 -11.21
C ASP A 14 -11.82 -8.10 -11.39
N ALA A 15 -10.57 -7.91 -10.96
CA ALA A 15 -9.56 -8.97 -10.99
C ALA A 15 -9.91 -10.15 -10.06
N ILE A 16 -10.44 -9.88 -8.87
CA ILE A 16 -10.90 -10.93 -7.94
C ILE A 16 -12.07 -11.71 -8.54
N ALA A 17 -13.01 -11.04 -9.22
CA ALA A 17 -14.12 -11.70 -9.89
C ALA A 17 -13.65 -12.62 -11.03
N ALA A 18 -12.56 -12.26 -11.71
CA ALA A 18 -11.99 -13.03 -12.82
C ALA A 18 -11.06 -14.17 -12.37
N HIS A 19 -10.30 -14.00 -11.28
CA HIS A 19 -9.19 -14.89 -10.92
C HIS A 19 -9.36 -15.60 -9.56
N GLY A 20 -10.30 -15.17 -8.72
CA GLY A 20 -10.48 -15.64 -7.35
C GLY A 20 -9.80 -14.74 -6.31
N PRO A 21 -9.81 -15.12 -5.03
CA PRO A 21 -9.25 -14.30 -3.96
C PRO A 21 -7.76 -14.01 -4.18
N LEU A 22 -7.33 -12.77 -3.96
CA LEU A 22 -5.96 -12.32 -4.18
C LEU A 22 -5.31 -11.89 -2.86
N SER A 23 -4.03 -12.23 -2.68
CA SER A 23 -3.16 -11.66 -1.65
C SER A 23 -1.98 -10.96 -2.31
N VAL A 24 -1.51 -9.85 -1.75
CA VAL A 24 -0.26 -9.24 -2.22
C VAL A 24 0.89 -10.21 -1.93
N ARG A 25 1.85 -10.33 -2.86
CA ARG A 25 3.04 -11.12 -2.59
C ARG A 25 3.90 -10.44 -1.52
N GLN A 26 4.43 -11.25 -0.60
CA GLN A 26 5.17 -10.74 0.56
C GLN A 26 6.36 -9.88 0.16
N GLU A 27 7.15 -10.31 -0.84
CA GLU A 27 8.32 -9.58 -1.31
C GLU A 27 7.98 -8.23 -1.94
N VAL A 28 6.80 -8.08 -2.54
CA VAL A 28 6.33 -6.80 -3.09
C VAL A 28 5.97 -5.85 -1.95
N SER A 29 5.22 -6.34 -0.94
CA SER A 29 4.86 -5.58 0.24
C SER A 29 6.10 -5.10 1.01
N ASP A 30 7.08 -5.99 1.20
CA ASP A 30 8.32 -5.69 1.91
C ASP A 30 9.17 -4.65 1.17
N ALA A 31 9.33 -4.80 -0.15
CA ALA A 31 10.06 -3.84 -0.97
C ALA A 31 9.39 -2.46 -0.97
N PHE A 32 8.06 -2.42 -1.18
CA PHE A 32 7.27 -1.19 -1.11
C PHE A 32 7.44 -0.50 0.24
N ASN A 33 7.29 -1.24 1.34
CA ASN A 33 7.40 -0.67 2.67
C ASN A 33 8.84 -0.20 2.98
N ALA A 34 9.87 -0.94 2.55
CA ALA A 34 11.25 -0.53 2.75
C ALA A 34 11.55 0.81 2.07
N ASP A 35 11.10 0.99 0.83
CA ASP A 35 11.31 2.24 0.09
C ASP A 35 10.44 3.38 0.63
N LEU A 36 9.21 3.08 1.05
CA LEU A 36 8.33 4.05 1.71
C LEU A 36 8.95 4.59 3.01
N GLN A 37 9.52 3.72 3.84
CA GLN A 37 10.17 4.13 5.10
C GLN A 37 11.44 4.96 4.85
N LYS A 38 12.25 4.63 3.82
CA LYS A 38 13.40 5.47 3.42
C LYS A 38 12.95 6.87 3.02
N ALA A 39 11.87 6.98 2.23
CA ALA A 39 11.34 8.26 1.81
C ALA A 39 10.74 9.06 2.98
N LEU A 40 10.06 8.38 3.92
CA LEU A 40 9.50 9.01 5.12
C LEU A 40 10.58 9.54 6.08
N ALA A 41 11.76 8.91 6.14
CA ALA A 41 12.85 9.29 7.03
C ALA A 41 13.40 10.71 6.81
N VAL A 42 13.19 11.30 5.63
CA VAL A 42 13.64 12.67 5.30
C VAL A 42 12.51 13.71 5.34
N THR A 43 11.34 13.32 5.82
CA THR A 43 10.18 14.22 5.95
C THR A 43 10.12 14.87 7.34
N PRO A 44 9.37 15.96 7.52
CA PRO A 44 9.15 16.55 8.84
C PRO A 44 8.50 15.58 9.86
N TRP A 45 7.77 14.56 9.41
CA TRP A 45 7.20 13.53 10.30
C TRP A 45 8.28 12.70 11.01
N ALA A 46 9.48 12.58 10.43
CA ALA A 46 10.62 11.89 11.03
C ALA A 46 11.40 12.74 12.05
N GLY A 47 10.99 14.00 12.27
CA GLY A 47 11.61 14.89 13.26
C GLY A 47 11.53 14.37 14.69
N THR A 48 12.17 15.06 15.64
CA THR A 48 12.28 14.63 17.05
C THR A 48 10.99 14.78 17.86
N CYS A 49 10.00 15.52 17.35
CA CYS A 49 8.71 15.69 18.01
C CYS A 49 7.92 14.37 18.07
N THR A 50 7.12 14.22 19.12
CA THR A 50 6.09 13.17 19.17
C THR A 50 4.92 13.55 18.27
N SER A 51 4.35 12.57 17.57
CA SER A 51 3.17 12.78 16.74
C SER A 51 2.34 11.51 16.69
N TRP A 52 1.04 11.63 16.44
CA TRP A 52 0.13 10.49 16.29
C TRP A 52 0.52 9.55 15.12
N TYR A 53 1.22 10.09 14.12
CA TYR A 53 1.63 9.36 12.91
C TYR A 53 2.85 8.46 13.10
N LYS A 54 3.53 8.56 14.24
CA LYS A 54 4.83 7.94 14.51
C LYS A 54 4.76 7.09 15.77
N THR A 55 5.25 5.87 15.69
CA THR A 55 5.37 4.97 16.84
C THR A 55 6.47 5.43 17.80
N ALA A 56 6.52 4.83 19.00
CA ALA A 56 7.57 5.13 19.98
C ALA A 56 8.99 4.80 19.47
N ASP A 57 9.12 3.79 18.61
CA ASP A 57 10.36 3.39 17.93
C ASP A 57 10.64 4.20 16.65
N GLY A 58 9.82 5.21 16.34
CA GLY A 58 10.09 6.16 15.27
C GLY A 58 9.53 5.78 13.89
N ARG A 59 8.81 4.67 13.78
CA ARG A 59 8.22 4.20 12.53
C ARG A 59 6.98 5.01 12.17
N ILE A 60 6.88 5.46 10.92
CA ILE A 60 5.73 6.23 10.43
C ILE A 60 4.80 5.29 9.67
N LEU A 61 3.53 5.20 10.09
CA LEU A 61 2.63 4.14 9.63
C LEU A 61 1.65 4.57 8.54
N ASN A 62 1.19 5.82 8.55
CA ASN A 62 0.02 6.23 7.76
C ASN A 62 0.36 7.14 6.57
N ASN A 63 1.47 7.85 6.63
CA ASN A 63 1.72 8.98 5.73
C ASN A 63 2.34 8.55 4.41
N TRP A 64 1.93 9.25 3.35
CA TRP A 64 2.57 9.18 2.03
C TRP A 64 3.59 10.34 1.91
N PRO A 65 4.89 10.07 1.67
CA PRO A 65 5.94 11.09 1.68
C PRO A 65 6.00 11.93 0.41
N HIS A 66 5.26 11.58 -0.64
CA HIS A 66 5.29 12.28 -1.93
C HIS A 66 4.02 13.11 -2.18
N THR A 67 3.96 13.75 -3.35
CA THR A 67 2.78 14.55 -3.73
C THR A 67 1.53 13.68 -3.96
N ALA A 68 0.35 14.29 -3.84
CA ALA A 68 -0.91 13.62 -4.19
C ALA A 68 -0.96 13.17 -5.67
N ARG A 69 -0.26 13.88 -6.57
CA ARG A 69 -0.10 13.45 -7.98
C ARG A 69 0.76 12.19 -8.11
N ALA A 70 1.81 12.06 -7.30
CA ALA A 70 2.62 10.84 -7.26
C ALA A 70 1.80 9.66 -6.72
N TYR A 71 0.96 9.89 -5.70
CA TYR A 71 0.02 8.87 -5.23
C TYR A 71 -0.95 8.45 -6.33
N ALA A 72 -1.58 9.42 -7.01
CA ALA A 72 -2.53 9.14 -8.09
C ALA A 72 -1.91 8.30 -9.21
N ARG A 73 -0.64 8.55 -9.59
CA ARG A 73 0.08 7.69 -10.54
C ARG A 73 0.37 6.30 -10.00
N ALA A 74 0.73 6.19 -8.72
CA ALA A 74 1.05 4.91 -8.09
C ALA A 74 -0.17 3.97 -7.99
N VAL A 75 -1.38 4.52 -7.93
CA VAL A 75 -2.64 3.77 -7.89
C VAL A 75 -3.46 3.92 -9.18
N GLU A 76 -2.86 4.33 -10.28
CA GLU A 76 -3.58 4.54 -11.54
C GLU A 76 -4.07 3.24 -12.18
N ARG A 77 -3.28 2.17 -12.03
CA ARG A 77 -3.53 0.87 -12.68
C ARG A 77 -3.30 -0.25 -11.69
N PHE A 78 -4.29 -1.12 -11.53
CA PHE A 78 -4.14 -2.36 -10.79
C PHE A 78 -3.17 -3.30 -11.50
N ASP A 79 -2.16 -3.77 -10.77
CA ASP A 79 -1.15 -4.70 -11.28
C ASP A 79 -1.35 -6.09 -10.69
N LEU A 80 -2.02 -6.96 -11.44
CA LEU A 80 -2.25 -8.36 -11.05
C LEU A 80 -0.93 -9.10 -10.82
N GLU A 81 0.15 -8.72 -11.52
CA GLU A 81 1.47 -9.33 -11.35
C GLU A 81 2.14 -8.92 -10.03
N THR A 82 1.48 -8.22 -9.10
CA THR A 82 1.96 -8.00 -7.72
C THR A 82 1.25 -8.87 -6.69
N TYR A 83 0.24 -9.62 -7.13
CA TYR A 83 -0.59 -10.48 -6.29
C TYR A 83 -0.36 -11.95 -6.59
N GLU A 84 -0.79 -12.80 -5.68
CA GLU A 84 -0.94 -14.24 -5.85
C GLU A 84 -2.41 -14.63 -5.66
N VAL A 85 -2.88 -15.59 -6.46
CA VAL A 85 -4.23 -16.15 -6.30
C VAL A 85 -4.21 -17.10 -5.11
N MET A 86 -4.99 -16.76 -4.10
CA MET A 86 -5.14 -17.59 -2.91
C MET A 86 -6.01 -18.80 -3.24
N ARG A 87 -5.62 -19.95 -2.72
CA ARG A 87 -6.49 -21.13 -2.74
C ARG A 87 -7.65 -20.87 -1.78
N ALA A 88 -8.87 -21.22 -2.18
CA ALA A 88 -10.02 -21.18 -1.28
C ALA A 88 -9.71 -22.02 -0.04
N VAL A 89 -9.78 -21.41 1.14
CA VAL A 89 -9.69 -22.14 2.41
C VAL A 89 -11.05 -22.79 2.62
N GLU A 90 -11.10 -24.13 2.56
CA GLU A 90 -12.25 -24.86 3.09
C GLU A 90 -12.31 -24.59 4.60
N LEU A 91 -13.34 -23.85 5.02
CA LEU A 91 -13.69 -23.75 6.42
C LEU A 91 -14.32 -25.08 6.82
N ALA A 92 -13.59 -25.86 7.63
CA ALA A 92 -14.05 -27.11 8.23
C ALA A 92 -15.19 -26.88 9.24
#